data_AF-A0A2G6VXQ4-F1
#
_entry.id   AF-A0A2G6VXQ4-F1
#
_cell.length_a   1.000
_cell.length_b   1.000
_cell.length_c   1.000
_cell.angle_alpha   90.00
_cell.angle_beta   90.00
_cell.angle_gamma   90.00
#
_symmetry.space_group_name_H-M   'P 1'
#
loop_
_entity.id
_entity.type
_entity.pdbx_description
1 polymer ?
#
loop_
_entity_poly.entity_id
_entity_poly.type
_entity_poly.pdbx_seq_one_letter_code
_entity_poly.pdbx_strand_id
1 'polypeptide(L)'
;MNDAHLHMVVNHFPIIGTIFGIGILIAGIFLNNGSVKNTAYILFIIATIFGALSMGTGEGAEEMVEDFPNIGKAIIHEHEELAEKFALVLYATGVFALVSLVAAIKKFRLAKIFSFITLILALIAGVISINVGTSGGEIRHTEIREDNGTTVTSDTNSVENESNKMIDKK
;
A
#
# COMPACT_ATOMS: atom_id res chain seq x y z
N MET A 1 -13.52 -20.69 -2.63
CA MET A 1 -13.07 -19.36 -3.08
C MET A 1 -11.61 -19.50 -3.47
N ASN A 2 -11.15 -18.86 -4.54
CA ASN A 2 -9.73 -18.86 -4.94
C ASN A 2 -8.98 -17.70 -4.25
N ASP A 3 -7.67 -17.64 -4.43
CA ASP A 3 -6.81 -16.68 -3.74
C ASP A 3 -7.08 -15.23 -4.17
N ALA A 4 -7.34 -14.98 -5.45
CA ALA A 4 -7.77 -13.67 -5.93
C ALA A 4 -9.03 -13.16 -5.22
N HIS A 5 -10.04 -14.03 -4.99
CA HIS A 5 -11.23 -13.65 -4.27
C HIS A 5 -10.97 -13.44 -2.78
N LEU A 6 -10.10 -14.23 -2.16
CA LEU A 6 -9.74 -14.04 -0.75
C LEU A 6 -8.93 -12.76 -0.55
N HIS A 7 -7.97 -12.49 -1.43
CA HIS A 7 -7.14 -11.29 -1.42
C HIS A 7 -8.00 -10.03 -1.45
N MET A 8 -8.97 -9.94 -2.36
CA MET A 8 -9.89 -8.79 -2.44
C MET A 8 -10.75 -8.59 -1.18
N VAL A 9 -11.02 -9.65 -0.42
CA VAL A 9 -11.77 -9.55 0.84
C VAL A 9 -10.89 -9.03 1.98
N VAL A 10 -9.61 -9.41 2.01
CA VAL A 10 -8.72 -9.11 3.15
C VAL A 10 -7.79 -7.92 2.93
N ASN A 11 -7.49 -7.55 1.68
CA ASN A 11 -6.42 -6.60 1.33
C ASN A 11 -6.65 -5.14 1.76
N HIS A 12 -7.90 -4.71 1.93
CA HIS A 12 -8.21 -3.35 2.39
C HIS A 12 -8.06 -3.19 3.90
N PHE A 13 -8.21 -4.28 4.66
CA PHE A 13 -8.22 -4.22 6.12
C PHE A 13 -6.90 -3.71 6.72
N PRO A 14 -5.71 -4.13 6.25
CA PRO A 14 -4.42 -3.62 6.73
C PRO A 14 -4.31 -2.09 6.64
N ILE A 15 -4.75 -1.50 5.53
CA ILE A 15 -4.73 -0.05 5.30
C ILE A 15 -5.69 0.65 6.25
N ILE A 16 -6.96 0.25 6.23
CA ILE A 16 -8.03 0.89 7.01
C ILE A 16 -7.78 0.74 8.52
N GLY A 17 -7.40 -0.46 8.96
CA GLY A 17 -7.06 -0.75 10.34
C GLY A 17 -5.87 0.08 10.84
N THR A 18 -4.87 0.32 9.98
CA THR A 18 -3.73 1.17 10.30
C THR A 18 -4.16 2.64 10.47
N ILE A 19 -4.92 3.19 9.52
CA ILE A 19 -5.39 4.59 9.57
C ILE A 19 -6.27 4.84 10.81
N PHE A 20 -7.24 3.96 11.08
CA PHE A 20 -8.06 4.09 12.28
C PHE A 20 -7.25 3.87 13.57
N GLY A 21 -6.31 2.92 13.57
CA GLY A 21 -5.41 2.68 14.70
C GLY A 21 -4.61 3.92 15.07
N ILE A 22 -4.08 4.66 14.08
CA ILE A 22 -3.37 5.93 14.30
C ILE A 22 -4.28 6.94 14.99
N GLY A 23 -5.48 7.18 14.44
CA GLY A 23 -6.43 8.14 15.00
C GLY A 23 -6.83 7.81 16.44
N ILE A 24 -7.13 6.53 16.70
CA ILE A 24 -7.48 6.05 18.05
C ILE A 24 -6.28 6.18 19.00
N LEU A 25 -5.06 5.85 18.57
CA LEU A 25 -3.88 5.95 19.43
C LEU A 25 -3.57 7.41 19.78
N ILE A 26 -3.64 8.33 18.81
CA ILE A 26 -3.49 9.78 19.04
C ILE A 26 -4.54 10.26 20.05
N ALA A 27 -5.81 9.91 19.85
CA ALA A 27 -6.87 10.25 20.80
C ALA A 27 -6.61 9.66 22.19
N GLY A 28 -6.18 8.40 22.29
CA GLY A 28 -5.86 7.75 23.55
C GLY A 28 -4.67 8.37 24.29
N ILE A 29 -3.67 8.87 23.56
CA ILE A 29 -2.53 9.62 24.13
C ILE A 29 -3.00 10.99 24.63
N PHE A 30 -3.76 11.74 23.81
CA PHE A 30 -4.25 13.08 24.15
C PHE A 30 -5.22 13.07 25.34
N LEU A 31 -6.16 12.12 25.35
CA LEU A 31 -7.12 11.91 26.44
C LEU A 31 -6.50 11.20 27.66
N ASN A 32 -5.24 10.77 27.56
CA ASN A 32 -4.54 9.94 28.54
C ASN A 32 -5.35 8.70 28.98
N ASN A 33 -6.13 8.11 28.07
CA ASN A 33 -7.05 7.01 28.37
C ASN A 33 -6.40 5.65 28.01
N GLY A 34 -6.21 4.80 29.02
CA GLY A 34 -5.60 3.47 28.85
C GLY A 34 -6.41 2.54 27.94
N SER A 35 -7.73 2.53 28.08
CA SER A 35 -8.62 1.69 27.27
C SER A 35 -8.55 2.07 25.80
N VAL A 36 -8.57 3.37 25.48
CA VAL A 36 -8.49 3.85 24.09
C VAL A 36 -7.14 3.49 23.46
N LYS A 37 -6.03 3.64 24.19
CA LYS A 37 -4.70 3.19 23.72
C LYS A 37 -4.68 1.69 23.46
N ASN A 38 -5.24 0.88 24.35
CA ASN A 38 -5.31 -0.57 24.20
C ASN A 38 -6.14 -0.98 22.98
N THR A 39 -7.26 -0.29 22.71
CA THR A 39 -8.06 -0.50 21.51
C THR A 39 -7.23 -0.26 20.24
N ALA A 40 -6.44 0.81 20.19
CA ALA A 40 -5.55 1.05 19.05
C ALA A 40 -4.49 -0.05 18.89
N TYR A 41 -3.86 -0.50 19.97
CA TYR A 41 -2.87 -1.59 19.89
C TYR A 41 -3.48 -2.88 19.37
N ILE A 42 -4.67 -3.25 19.85
CA ILE A 42 -5.40 -4.43 19.37
C ILE A 42 -5.71 -4.26 17.87
N LEU A 43 -6.15 -3.08 17.45
CA LEU A 43 -6.46 -2.83 16.05
C LEU A 43 -5.22 -2.96 15.15
N PHE A 44 -4.05 -2.48 15.57
CA PHE A 44 -2.79 -2.69 14.83
C PHE A 44 -2.39 -4.17 14.75
N ILE A 45 -2.61 -4.95 15.82
CA ILE A 45 -2.37 -6.39 15.80
C ILE A 45 -3.31 -7.08 14.80
N ILE A 46 -4.60 -6.72 14.78
CA ILE A 46 -5.55 -7.27 13.80
C ILE A 46 -5.14 -6.85 12.38
N ALA A 47 -4.78 -5.57 12.16
CA ALA A 47 -4.30 -5.10 10.86
C ALA A 47 -3.07 -5.88 10.38
N THR A 48 -2.15 -6.19 11.28
CA THR A 48 -0.96 -7.03 11.02
C THR A 48 -1.34 -8.44 10.59
N ILE A 49 -2.29 -9.08 11.28
CA ILE A 49 -2.78 -10.42 10.93
C ILE A 49 -3.40 -10.41 9.54
N PHE A 50 -4.27 -9.44 9.24
CA PHE A 50 -4.84 -9.28 7.91
C PHE A 50 -3.78 -8.94 6.86
N GLY A 51 -2.71 -8.23 7.23
CA GLY A 51 -1.56 -7.97 6.35
C GLY A 51 -0.90 -9.26 5.90
N ALA A 52 -0.66 -10.18 6.84
CA ALA A 52 -0.13 -11.51 6.55
C ALA A 52 -1.08 -12.34 5.67
N LEU A 53 -2.39 -12.29 5.92
CA LEU A 53 -3.39 -12.95 5.07
C LEU A 53 -3.42 -12.35 3.65
N SER A 54 -3.30 -11.03 3.54
CA SER A 54 -3.27 -10.32 2.27
C SER A 54 -2.03 -10.67 1.46
N MET A 55 -0.84 -10.70 2.08
CA MET A 55 0.40 -11.12 1.42
C MET A 55 0.30 -12.57 0.94
N GLY A 56 -0.13 -13.49 1.81
CA GLY A 56 -0.23 -14.91 1.45
C GLY A 56 -1.28 -15.22 0.38
N THR A 57 -2.34 -14.42 0.27
CA THR A 57 -3.34 -14.56 -0.82
C THR A 57 -2.99 -13.74 -2.07
N GLY A 58 -2.02 -12.83 -1.96
CA GLY A 58 -1.57 -11.96 -3.05
C GLY A 58 -0.77 -12.70 -4.11
N GLU A 59 0.17 -13.55 -3.69
CA GLU A 59 0.98 -14.40 -4.61
C GLU A 59 0.08 -15.25 -5.50
N GLY A 60 -0.90 -15.96 -4.91
CA GLY A 60 -1.88 -16.75 -5.66
C GLY A 60 -2.83 -15.89 -6.50
N ALA A 61 -3.08 -14.63 -6.11
CA ALA A 61 -3.88 -13.71 -6.93
C ALA A 61 -3.10 -13.25 -8.18
N GLU A 62 -1.80 -12.99 -8.04
CA GLU A 62 -0.90 -12.61 -9.12
C GLU A 62 -0.79 -13.70 -10.19
N GLU A 63 -0.48 -14.95 -9.80
CA GLU A 63 -0.32 -16.07 -10.73
C GLU A 63 -1.59 -16.26 -11.60
N MET A 64 -2.77 -15.97 -11.05
CA MET A 64 -4.03 -16.09 -11.78
C MET A 64 -4.27 -14.98 -12.82
N VAL A 65 -3.62 -13.83 -12.68
CA VAL A 65 -3.94 -12.62 -13.48
C VAL A 65 -2.74 -12.05 -14.24
N GLU A 66 -1.52 -12.51 -13.99
CA GLU A 66 -0.31 -11.97 -14.58
C GLU A 66 -0.26 -12.07 -16.12
N ASP A 67 -0.91 -13.09 -16.69
CA ASP A 67 -0.98 -13.32 -18.14
C ASP A 67 -2.25 -12.73 -18.78
N PHE A 68 -3.07 -12.01 -18.02
CA PHE A 68 -4.30 -11.43 -18.58
C PHE A 68 -3.99 -10.23 -19.48
N PRO A 69 -4.70 -10.11 -20.62
CA PRO A 69 -4.58 -8.94 -21.47
C PRO A 69 -4.98 -7.68 -20.67
N ASN A 70 -4.15 -6.63 -20.77
CA ASN A 70 -4.33 -5.30 -20.16
C ASN A 70 -3.99 -5.13 -18.66
N ILE A 71 -3.56 -6.19 -17.94
CA ILE A 71 -3.18 -6.06 -16.52
C ILE A 71 -1.69 -5.72 -16.36
N GLY A 72 -0.83 -6.28 -17.21
CA GLY A 72 0.60 -5.94 -17.29
C GLY A 72 1.39 -6.36 -16.05
N LYS A 73 2.32 -7.33 -16.21
CA LYS A 73 3.15 -7.85 -15.10
C LYS A 73 3.90 -6.76 -14.33
N ALA A 74 4.29 -5.68 -15.00
CA ALA A 74 4.98 -4.55 -14.38
C ALA A 74 4.16 -3.86 -13.27
N ILE A 75 2.84 -3.69 -13.47
CA ILE A 75 1.96 -3.02 -12.50
C ILE A 75 1.72 -3.92 -11.29
N ILE A 76 1.56 -5.22 -11.51
CA ILE A 76 1.40 -6.19 -10.42
C ILE A 76 2.69 -6.23 -9.58
N HIS A 77 3.85 -6.29 -10.23
CA HIS A 77 5.14 -6.33 -9.54
C HIS A 77 5.42 -5.04 -8.76
N GLU A 78 5.05 -3.86 -9.29
CA GLU A 78 5.15 -2.60 -8.54
C GLU A 78 4.24 -2.61 -7.29
N HIS A 79 3.02 -3.10 -7.42
CA HIS A 79 2.12 -3.26 -6.29
C HIS A 79 2.68 -4.22 -5.24
N GLU A 80 3.24 -5.35 -5.66
CA GLU A 80 3.90 -6.34 -4.80
C GLU A 80 5.06 -5.70 -4.02
N GLU A 81 5.97 -4.99 -4.69
CA GLU A 81 7.12 -4.36 -4.04
C GLU A 81 6.68 -3.31 -2.99
N LEU A 82 5.63 -2.55 -3.28
CA LEU A 82 5.04 -1.61 -2.33
C LEU A 82 4.35 -2.35 -1.17
N ALA A 83 3.64 -3.43 -1.45
CA ALA A 83 2.95 -4.25 -0.46
C ALA A 83 3.95 -4.91 0.51
N GLU A 84 5.08 -5.42 0.02
CA GLU A 84 6.16 -5.97 0.85
C GLU A 84 6.75 -4.92 1.80
N LYS A 85 7.06 -3.72 1.29
CA LYS A 85 7.58 -2.61 2.11
C LYS A 85 6.58 -2.20 3.18
N PHE A 86 5.30 -2.11 2.83
CA PHE A 86 4.23 -1.82 3.78
C PHE A 86 4.08 -2.93 4.82
N ALA A 87 4.04 -4.19 4.40
CA ALA A 87 3.92 -5.34 5.28
C ALA A 87 5.07 -5.40 6.29
N LEU A 88 6.31 -5.12 5.88
CA LEU A 88 7.47 -5.06 6.77
C LEU A 88 7.26 -4.03 7.91
N VAL A 89 6.85 -2.81 7.57
CA VAL A 89 6.62 -1.75 8.57
C VAL A 89 5.38 -2.06 9.41
N LEU A 90 4.34 -2.63 8.81
CA LEU A 90 3.13 -3.05 9.51
C LEU A 90 3.42 -4.16 10.53
N TYR A 91 4.26 -5.14 10.19
CA TYR A 91 4.66 -6.21 11.09
C TYR A 91 5.47 -5.67 12.26
N ALA A 92 6.40 -4.75 12.01
CA ALA A 92 7.10 -4.05 13.08
C ALA A 92 6.11 -3.29 13.98
N THR A 93 5.13 -2.59 13.39
CA THR A 93 4.05 -1.91 14.11
C THR A 93 3.26 -2.88 14.98
N GLY A 94 2.88 -4.05 14.46
CA GLY A 94 2.14 -5.09 15.19
C GLY A 94 2.92 -5.66 16.38
N VAL A 95 4.22 -5.93 16.20
CA VAL A 95 5.10 -6.38 17.29
C VAL A 95 5.19 -5.31 18.38
N PHE A 96 5.42 -4.06 18.02
CA PHE A 96 5.48 -2.96 18.99
C PHE A 96 4.12 -2.65 19.63
N ALA A 97 3.01 -2.85 18.91
CA ALA A 97 1.66 -2.77 19.47
C ALA A 97 1.43 -3.86 20.52
N LEU A 98 1.87 -5.10 20.26
CA LEU A 98 1.81 -6.19 21.25
C LEU A 98 2.64 -5.86 22.50
N VAL A 99 3.88 -5.39 22.30
CA VAL A 99 4.74 -4.93 23.41
C VAL A 99 4.08 -3.79 24.19
N SER A 100 3.51 -2.81 23.49
CA SER A 100 2.81 -1.68 24.12
C SER A 100 1.58 -2.10 24.90
N LEU A 101 0.81 -3.06 24.38
CA LEU A 101 -0.36 -3.62 25.05
C LEU A 101 0.04 -4.36 26.33
N VAL A 102 1.04 -5.24 26.26
CA VAL A 102 1.55 -5.96 27.43
C VAL A 102 2.13 -4.98 28.46
N ALA A 103 2.91 -3.99 28.02
CA ALA A 103 3.48 -2.97 28.89
C ALA A 103 2.41 -2.11 29.57
N ALA A 104 1.32 -1.79 28.86
CA ALA A 104 0.19 -1.05 29.42
C ALA A 104 -0.57 -1.87 30.47
N ILE A 105 -0.86 -3.15 30.19
CA ILE A 105 -1.57 -4.06 31.12
C ILE A 105 -0.72 -4.30 32.38
N LYS A 106 0.58 -4.54 32.22
CA LYS A 106 1.51 -4.80 33.32
C LYS A 106 2.01 -3.52 34.02
N LYS A 107 1.57 -2.34 33.56
CA LYS A 107 1.94 -1.02 34.11
C LYS A 107 3.46 -0.78 34.17
N PHE A 108 4.19 -1.19 33.12
CA PHE A 108 5.63 -0.95 33.05
C PHE A 108 5.98 0.53 32.91
N ARG A 109 7.10 0.96 33.50
CA ARG A 109 7.58 2.35 33.47
C ARG A 109 7.82 2.86 32.04
N LEU A 110 8.16 1.97 31.11
CA LEU A 110 8.46 2.28 29.71
C LEU A 110 7.23 2.25 28.79
N ALA A 111 6.01 1.99 29.30
CA ALA A 111 4.80 1.88 28.48
C ALA A 111 4.55 3.11 27.59
N LYS A 112 4.87 4.31 28.09
CA LYS A 112 4.77 5.56 27.32
C LYS A 112 5.73 5.59 26.12
N ILE A 113 6.96 5.10 26.30
CA ILE A 113 7.97 5.07 25.23
C ILE A 113 7.53 4.10 24.13
N PHE A 114 7.10 2.89 24.49
CA PHE A 114 6.60 1.92 23.50
C PHE A 114 5.36 2.42 22.75
N SER A 115 4.46 3.14 23.44
CA SER A 115 3.31 3.81 22.82
C SER A 115 3.74 4.79 21.73
N PHE A 116 4.72 5.66 22.00
CA PHE A 116 5.24 6.60 21.00
C PHE A 116 5.97 5.91 19.85
N ILE A 117 6.77 4.87 20.12
CA ILE A 117 7.43 4.10 19.06
C ILE A 117 6.38 3.46 18.14
N THR A 118 5.34 2.84 18.73
CA THR A 118 4.22 2.26 17.96
C THR A 118 3.54 3.31 17.10
N LEU A 119 3.29 4.51 17.64
CA LEU A 119 2.68 5.61 16.88
C LEU A 119 3.56 6.04 15.69
N ILE A 120 4.87 6.18 15.89
CA ILE A 120 5.79 6.58 14.82
C ILE A 120 5.80 5.52 13.70
N LEU A 121 5.92 4.24 14.07
CA LEU A 121 5.88 3.14 13.09
C LEU A 121 4.54 3.11 12.35
N ALA A 122 3.43 3.28 13.06
CA ALA A 122 2.10 3.32 12.46
C ALA A 122 1.95 4.49 11.48
N LEU A 123 2.48 5.68 11.80
CA LEU A 123 2.45 6.83 10.88
C LEU A 123 3.26 6.54 9.60
N ILE A 124 4.44 5.93 9.73
CA ILE A 124 5.24 5.52 8.56
C ILE A 124 4.45 4.49 7.73
N ALA A 125 3.87 3.47 8.36
CA ALA A 125 3.02 2.49 7.68
C ALA A 125 1.82 3.15 6.98
N GLY A 126 1.17 4.12 7.63
CA GLY A 126 0.06 4.87 7.08
C GLY A 126 0.43 5.64 5.82
N VAL A 127 1.60 6.29 5.79
CA VAL A 127 2.08 6.99 4.60
C VAL A 127 2.35 6.02 3.45
N ILE A 128 3.03 4.90 3.71
CA ILE A 128 3.34 3.89 2.67
C ILE A 128 2.04 3.25 2.14
N SER A 129 1.04 3.04 3.01
CA SER A 129 -0.23 2.40 2.64
C SER A 129 -1.00 3.13 1.54
N ILE A 130 -0.80 4.45 1.38
CA ILE A 130 -1.41 5.24 0.31
C ILE A 130 -0.92 4.75 -1.06
N ASN A 131 0.38 4.49 -1.20
CA ASN A 131 0.97 4.02 -2.44
C ASN A 131 0.54 2.57 -2.75
N VAL A 132 0.44 1.72 -1.73
CA VAL A 132 -0.08 0.33 -1.87
C VAL A 132 -1.53 0.33 -2.36
N GLY A 133 -2.38 1.17 -1.77
CA GLY A 133 -3.78 1.30 -2.19
C GLY A 133 -3.92 1.84 -3.61
N THR A 134 -3.07 2.79 -3.99
CA THR A 134 -3.08 3.40 -5.34
C THR A 134 -2.66 2.40 -6.39
N SER A 135 -1.48 1.79 -6.24
CA SER A 135 -0.97 0.74 -7.14
C SER A 135 -1.91 -0.46 -7.24
N GLY A 136 -2.53 -0.87 -6.12
CA GLY A 136 -3.51 -1.97 -6.11
C GLY A 136 -4.77 -1.63 -6.92
N GLY A 137 -5.20 -0.37 -6.90
CA GLY A 137 -6.29 0.11 -7.74
C GLY A 137 -5.92 0.05 -9.23
N GLU A 138 -4.71 0.48 -9.58
CA GLU A 138 -4.23 0.55 -10.97
C GLU A 138 -4.22 -0.81 -11.68
N ILE A 139 -4.14 -1.92 -10.94
CA ILE A 139 -4.23 -3.28 -11.50
C ILE A 139 -5.52 -3.49 -12.32
N ARG A 140 -6.65 -2.95 -11.85
CA ARG A 140 -7.96 -3.09 -12.52
C ARG A 140 -8.61 -1.80 -12.97
N HIS A 141 -8.17 -0.66 -12.47
CA HIS A 141 -8.66 0.65 -12.83
C HIS A 141 -7.67 1.33 -13.76
N THR A 142 -7.88 1.18 -15.07
CA THR A 142 -7.01 1.83 -16.06
C THR A 142 -7.14 3.36 -15.95
N GLU A 143 -8.31 3.89 -15.59
CA GLU A 143 -8.61 5.31 -15.49
C GLU A 143 -7.71 6.10 -14.52
N ILE A 144 -7.05 5.43 -13.59
CA ILE A 144 -6.11 6.05 -12.64
C ILE A 144 -4.64 5.86 -13.02
N ARG A 145 -4.34 5.16 -14.13
CA ARG A 145 -2.98 5.05 -14.68
C ARG A 145 -2.62 6.34 -15.41
N GLU A 146 -1.40 6.84 -15.18
CA GLU A 146 -0.92 8.10 -15.79
C GLU A 146 -0.95 8.09 -17.35
N ASP A 147 -0.89 6.92 -17.97
CA ASP A 147 -0.81 6.75 -19.43
C ASP A 147 -2.14 7.02 -20.18
N ASN A 148 -3.27 7.15 -19.46
CA ASN A 148 -4.57 7.47 -20.06
C ASN A 148 -4.77 8.98 -20.35
N GLY A 149 -3.76 9.81 -20.08
CA GLY A 149 -3.79 11.26 -20.29
C GLY A 149 -2.93 11.81 -21.44
N THR A 150 -2.08 10.99 -22.08
CA THR A 150 -1.09 11.53 -23.06
C THR A 150 -0.95 10.68 -24.32
N THR A 151 -2.00 10.63 -25.15
CA THR A 151 -1.85 10.31 -26.59
C THR A 151 -2.75 11.22 -27.44
N VAL A 152 -2.47 12.52 -27.41
CA VAL A 152 -2.77 13.41 -28.54
C VAL A 152 -1.55 14.31 -28.78
N THR A 153 -0.54 13.76 -29.44
CA THR A 153 0.33 14.57 -30.30
C THR A 153 0.18 14.07 -31.71
N SER A 154 -0.55 14.88 -32.47
CA SER A 154 -0.74 14.83 -33.91
C SER A 154 0.60 14.73 -34.64
N ASP A 155 0.91 13.57 -35.22
CA ASP A 155 1.86 13.48 -36.32
C ASP A 155 1.17 13.95 -37.60
N THR A 156 1.05 15.27 -37.75
CA THR A 156 0.94 15.92 -39.06
C THR A 156 2.24 16.65 -39.30
N ASN A 157 3.18 15.99 -39.99
CA ASN A 157 4.23 16.64 -40.79
C ASN A 157 4.99 15.58 -41.60
N SER A 158 4.40 15.16 -42.71
CA SER A 158 5.10 14.44 -43.78
C SER A 158 4.70 14.98 -45.15
N VAL A 159 4.73 16.31 -45.30
CA VAL A 159 4.72 16.96 -46.62
C VAL A 159 5.63 18.19 -46.54
N GLU A 160 6.89 18.06 -46.95
CA GLU A 160 7.76 19.08 -47.59
C GLU A 160 9.25 18.75 -47.38
N ASN A 161 9.87 18.11 -48.37
CA ASN A 161 11.13 18.54 -49.03
C ASN A 161 11.88 17.37 -49.69
N GLU A 162 11.47 17.00 -50.91
CA GLU A 162 12.38 16.39 -51.89
C GLU A 162 12.18 17.00 -53.29
N SER A 163 11.98 18.31 -53.36
CA SER A 163 12.05 19.07 -54.61
C SER A 163 13.14 20.14 -54.55
N ASN A 164 14.37 19.75 -54.19
CA ASN A 164 15.55 20.54 -54.55
C ASN A 164 16.86 19.73 -54.53
N LYS A 165 16.96 18.72 -55.41
CA LYS A 165 18.26 18.15 -55.78
C LYS A 165 18.32 17.91 -57.29
N MET A 166 18.13 18.99 -58.04
CA MET A 166 18.60 19.06 -59.41
C MET A 166 20.13 19.27 -59.39
N ILE A 167 20.84 18.59 -60.30
CA ILE A 167 22.17 18.98 -60.79
C ILE A 167 23.33 18.69 -59.81
N ASP A 168 23.87 17.46 -59.82
CA ASP A 168 25.29 17.23 -60.17
C ASP A 168 25.62 15.73 -60.25
N LYS A 169 26.56 15.38 -61.12
CA LYS A 169 27.20 14.07 -61.35
C LYS A 169 26.50 13.03 -62.24
N LYS A 170 26.82 13.19 -63.53
CA LYS A 170 27.38 12.22 -64.49
C LYS A 170 26.45 11.23 -65.20
#